data_AF-A0A7X1TGT3-F1
#
_entry.id   AF-A0A7X1TGT3-F1
#
_cell.length_a   1.000
_cell.length_b   1.000
_cell.length_c   1.000
_cell.angle_alpha   90.00
_cell.angle_beta   90.00
_cell.angle_gamma   90.00
#
_symmetry.space_group_name_H-M   'P 1'
#
loop_
_entity.id
_entity.type
_entity.pdbx_description
1 polymer ?
#
loop_
_entity_poly.entity_id
_entity_poly.type
_entity_poly.pdbx_seq_one_letter_code
_entity_poly.pdbx_strand_id
1 'polypeptide(L)'
;MDDSANDSMLASTACIGIGQITRLGCTVEASAPGRCGSRGGESHSGRGSSGIPDGLPTEVWEKVKNHPCYSEEAHRHYARMHVAVAPACNIQCNYCNRKYDCSNESRPGVVSQKLTPEQAVKKVVAVAARIPQLTVLGIAGPGDSLA
;
A
#
# COMPACT_ATOMS: atom_id res chain seq x y z
N MET A 1 -46.10 17.24 -27.65
CA MET A 1 -45.24 16.11 -27.22
C MET A 1 -44.02 16.75 -26.58
N ASP A 2 -44.18 17.57 -25.54
CA ASP A 2 -44.53 17.16 -24.16
C ASP A 2 -43.61 16.01 -23.72
N ASP A 3 -42.99 15.99 -22.56
CA ASP A 3 -42.69 16.93 -21.48
C ASP A 3 -41.88 16.06 -20.49
N SER A 4 -41.27 16.69 -19.49
CA SER A 4 -40.99 16.05 -18.19
C SER A 4 -39.85 15.02 -18.03
N ALA A 5 -38.80 15.56 -17.40
CA ALA A 5 -38.04 15.03 -16.28
C ALA A 5 -38.59 13.79 -15.52
N ASN A 6 -37.68 12.88 -15.19
CA ASN A 6 -37.65 12.07 -13.96
C ASN A 6 -36.20 11.56 -13.84
N ASP A 7 -35.30 12.19 -13.10
CA ASP A 7 -35.14 12.20 -11.63
C ASP A 7 -35.36 10.83 -10.96
N SER A 8 -34.47 10.50 -10.01
CA SER A 8 -34.29 9.22 -9.31
C SER A 8 -33.66 8.09 -10.18
N MET A 9 -32.48 7.56 -9.89
CA MET A 9 -32.00 7.16 -8.57
C MET A 9 -30.50 7.41 -8.43
N LEU A 10 -30.20 8.37 -7.57
CA LEU A 10 -28.90 8.62 -6.98
C LEU A 10 -28.46 7.36 -6.22
N ALA A 11 -27.65 6.50 -6.82
CA ALA A 11 -26.95 5.46 -6.06
C ALA A 11 -26.00 6.17 -5.10
N SER A 12 -26.36 6.16 -3.82
CA SER A 12 -25.72 6.93 -2.76
C SER A 12 -24.21 6.77 -2.78
N THR A 13 -23.52 7.82 -3.25
CA THR A 13 -22.13 8.08 -2.94
C THR A 13 -22.03 8.23 -1.43
N ALA A 14 -21.70 7.14 -0.73
CA ALA A 14 -21.37 7.18 0.69
C ALA A 14 -19.98 7.82 0.84
N CYS A 15 -19.95 9.14 0.89
CA CYS A 15 -18.78 9.88 1.35
C CYS A 15 -18.65 9.68 2.86
N ILE A 16 -17.64 8.92 3.29
CA ILE A 16 -17.31 8.78 4.71
C ILE A 16 -16.78 10.13 5.18
N GLY A 17 -17.58 10.81 5.99
CA GLY A 17 -17.25 12.12 6.56
C GLY A 17 -16.08 12.01 7.54
N ILE A 18 -15.29 13.08 7.59
CA ILE A 18 -14.08 13.25 8.39
C ILE A 18 -14.36 13.07 9.92
N GLY A 19 -15.63 13.07 10.32
CA GLY A 19 -16.10 12.88 11.70
C GLY A 19 -16.28 11.44 12.20
N GLN A 20 -16.05 10.41 11.38
CA GLN A 20 -16.21 8.99 11.80
C GLN A 20 -14.90 8.29 12.21
N ILE A 21 -13.77 9.00 12.21
CA ILE A 21 -12.47 8.43 12.59
C ILE A 21 -12.27 8.60 14.10
N THR A 22 -12.56 7.55 14.88
CA THR A 22 -12.32 7.56 16.32
C THR A 22 -10.83 7.44 16.60
N ARG A 23 -10.22 8.44 17.25
CA ARG A 23 -8.82 8.39 17.71
C ARG A 23 -8.70 7.53 18.96
N LEU A 24 -8.11 6.35 18.83
CA LEU A 24 -7.60 5.61 19.99
C LEU A 24 -6.25 6.20 20.42
N GLY A 25 -6.25 6.91 21.55
CA GLY A 25 -5.03 7.25 22.27
C GLY A 25 -4.60 6.08 23.15
N CYS A 26 -3.31 5.74 23.11
CA CYS A 26 -2.67 5.01 24.20
C CYS A 26 -1.19 5.42 24.27
N THR A 27 -0.80 5.93 25.42
CA THR A 27 0.57 6.29 25.83
C THR A 27 1.44 5.05 25.89
N VAL A 28 2.63 5.09 25.29
CA VAL A 28 3.68 4.07 25.48
C VAL A 28 4.93 4.71 26.06
N GLU A 29 5.17 4.39 27.33
CA GLU A 29 6.37 4.71 28.11
C GLU A 29 7.61 4.05 27.48
N ALA A 30 8.69 4.83 27.38
CA ALA A 30 9.96 4.39 26.84
C ALA A 30 10.77 3.63 27.88
N SER A 31 11.29 2.45 27.54
CA SER A 31 12.41 1.85 28.27
C SER A 31 13.34 1.07 27.34
N ALA A 32 14.63 1.34 27.45
CA ALA A 32 15.76 0.64 26.84
C ALA A 32 16.93 0.65 27.85
N PRO A 33 18.05 -0.10 27.67
CA PRO A 33 18.32 -1.23 26.80
C PRO A 33 18.83 -2.50 27.55
N GLY A 34 18.52 -3.69 27.04
CA GLY A 34 19.05 -4.97 27.53
C GLY A 34 20.31 -5.41 26.79
N ARG A 35 21.40 -5.58 27.54
CA ARG A 35 22.73 -6.11 27.19
C ARG A 35 22.68 -7.41 26.35
N CYS A 36 23.43 -7.47 25.24
CA CYS A 36 23.65 -8.69 24.45
C CYS A 36 25.00 -9.36 24.85
N GLY A 37 24.93 -10.62 25.29
CA GLY A 37 26.07 -11.50 25.53
C GLY A 37 26.07 -12.68 24.57
N SER A 38 27.25 -13.07 24.11
CA SER A 38 27.53 -14.04 23.04
C SER A 38 27.14 -15.49 23.37
N ARG A 39 26.67 -16.24 22.35
CA ARG A 39 27.20 -17.55 21.89
C ARG A 39 26.30 -18.12 20.79
N GLY A 40 26.94 -18.82 19.84
CA GLY A 40 26.35 -19.26 18.59
C GLY A 40 25.50 -20.53 18.67
N GLY A 41 24.93 -20.89 17.52
CA GLY A 41 24.22 -22.14 17.30
C GLY A 41 23.07 -22.02 16.31
N GLU A 42 23.13 -22.85 15.28
CA GLU A 42 22.06 -23.44 14.46
C GLU A 42 21.16 -22.58 13.53
N SER A 43 21.34 -22.84 12.24
CA SER A 43 20.48 -22.45 11.13
C SER A 43 19.18 -23.26 11.17
N HIS A 44 18.17 -22.78 11.87
CA HIS A 44 16.81 -23.25 11.63
C HIS A 44 16.32 -22.68 10.30
N SER A 45 16.16 -23.55 9.31
CA SER A 45 15.33 -23.29 8.14
C SER A 45 13.92 -23.00 8.65
N GLY A 46 13.59 -21.71 8.75
CA GLY A 46 12.29 -21.23 9.18
C GLY A 46 11.22 -21.73 8.24
N ARG A 47 10.56 -22.82 8.64
CA ARG A 47 9.35 -23.34 8.04
C ARG A 47 8.30 -22.22 8.16
N GLY A 48 7.96 -21.60 7.03
CA GLY A 48 6.97 -20.53 6.97
C GLY A 48 5.71 -20.96 7.69
N SER A 49 5.36 -20.26 8.76
CA SER A 49 4.13 -20.56 9.49
C SER A 49 2.98 -20.06 8.63
N SER A 50 2.33 -20.99 7.93
CA SER A 50 1.10 -20.78 7.16
C SER A 50 -0.12 -20.51 8.06
N GLY A 51 0.09 -20.23 9.34
CA GLY A 51 -0.94 -19.95 10.34
C GLY A 51 -1.24 -18.46 10.45
N ILE A 52 -2.49 -18.16 10.83
CA ILE A 52 -2.93 -16.81 11.20
C ILE A 52 -2.05 -16.33 12.36
N PRO A 53 -1.37 -15.17 12.27
CA PRO A 53 -0.62 -14.61 13.38
C PRO A 53 -1.59 -14.31 14.54
N ASP A 54 -1.22 -14.78 15.73
CA ASP A 54 -2.05 -14.70 16.92
C ASP A 54 -2.50 -13.26 17.19
N GLY A 55 -3.78 -12.96 16.93
CA GLY A 55 -4.41 -11.65 17.21
C GLY A 55 -4.87 -10.83 16.00
N LEU A 56 -4.72 -11.31 14.76
CA LEU A 56 -5.22 -10.59 13.58
C LEU A 56 -6.70 -10.93 13.28
N PRO A 57 -7.59 -9.95 13.05
CA PRO A 57 -8.95 -10.23 12.56
C PRO A 57 -8.91 -10.89 11.18
N THR A 58 -9.83 -11.83 10.94
CA THR A 58 -9.87 -12.68 9.74
C THR A 58 -9.87 -11.89 8.43
N GLU A 59 -10.59 -10.77 8.39
CA GLU A 59 -10.67 -9.89 7.21
C GLU A 59 -9.31 -9.29 6.79
N VAL A 60 -8.46 -8.95 7.78
CA VAL A 60 -7.13 -8.40 7.52
C VAL A 60 -6.19 -9.52 7.09
N TRP A 61 -6.34 -10.71 7.68
CA TRP A 61 -5.54 -11.87 7.29
C TRP A 61 -5.72 -12.24 5.82
N GLU A 62 -6.94 -12.21 5.30
CA GLU A 62 -7.21 -12.48 3.88
C GLU A 62 -6.51 -11.48 2.95
N LYS A 63 -6.49 -10.20 3.32
CA LYS A 63 -5.77 -9.16 2.56
C LYS A 63 -4.27 -9.41 2.58
N VAL A 64 -3.71 -9.71 3.76
CA VAL A 64 -2.27 -9.96 3.95
C VAL A 64 -1.83 -11.21 3.18
N LYS A 65 -2.62 -12.29 3.23
CA LYS A 65 -2.32 -13.56 2.56
C LYS A 65 -2.15 -13.41 1.06
N ASN A 66 -2.96 -12.55 0.42
CA ASN A 66 -2.93 -12.32 -1.03
C ASN A 66 -1.99 -11.18 -1.45
N HIS A 67 -1.33 -10.52 -0.49
CA HIS A 67 -0.49 -9.36 -0.75
C HIS A 67 0.96 -9.77 -1.05
N PRO A 68 1.51 -9.45 -2.23
CA PRO A 68 2.84 -9.90 -2.65
C PRO A 68 3.98 -9.34 -1.80
N CYS A 69 3.77 -8.25 -1.04
CA CYS A 69 4.79 -7.70 -0.15
C CYS A 69 4.84 -8.33 1.24
N TYR A 70 3.77 -9.01 1.67
CA TYR A 70 3.64 -9.51 3.04
C TYR A 70 3.70 -11.04 3.15
N SER A 71 3.36 -11.76 2.07
CA SER A 71 3.38 -13.22 2.02
C SER A 71 4.40 -13.73 1.02
N GLU A 72 5.28 -14.64 1.47
CA GLU A 72 6.30 -15.28 0.63
C GLU A 72 5.67 -16.19 -0.42
N GLU A 73 4.49 -16.75 -0.19
CA GLU A 73 3.80 -17.53 -1.22
C GLU A 73 3.18 -16.57 -2.26
N ALA A 74 2.62 -15.45 -1.81
CA ALA A 74 1.93 -14.49 -2.67
C ALA A 74 2.85 -13.79 -3.68
N HIS A 75 4.13 -13.53 -3.35
CA HIS A 75 5.04 -12.80 -4.24
C HIS A 75 5.31 -13.49 -5.59
N ARG A 76 5.02 -14.79 -5.71
CA ARG A 76 5.22 -15.60 -6.92
C ARG A 76 3.94 -15.72 -7.77
N HIS A 77 2.78 -15.50 -7.15
CA HIS A 77 1.48 -15.76 -7.76
C HIS A 77 0.70 -14.48 -8.06
N TYR A 78 0.95 -13.41 -7.30
CA TYR A 78 0.20 -12.17 -7.38
C TYR A 78 1.08 -10.99 -7.76
N ALA A 79 0.49 -10.07 -8.50
CA ALA A 79 1.14 -8.85 -8.96
C ALA A 79 0.68 -7.63 -8.16
N ARG A 80 1.60 -6.68 -7.99
CA ARG A 80 1.32 -5.32 -7.51
C ARG A 80 1.65 -4.31 -8.60
N MET A 81 0.87 -3.22 -8.66
CA MET A 81 1.14 -2.10 -9.56
C MET A 81 1.31 -0.82 -8.76
N HIS A 82 2.38 -0.07 -9.04
CA HIS A 82 2.59 1.27 -8.51
C HIS A 82 2.13 2.33 -9.52
N VAL A 83 1.52 3.40 -9.02
CA VAL A 83 1.03 4.52 -9.82
C VAL A 83 1.73 5.82 -9.42
N ALA A 84 2.28 6.51 -10.42
CA ALA A 84 3.07 7.72 -10.25
C ALA A 84 2.24 9.01 -10.25
N VAL A 85 1.41 9.20 -9.21
CA VAL A 85 0.54 10.40 -9.06
C VAL A 85 1.04 11.41 -8.03
N ALA A 86 2.01 11.05 -7.19
CA ALA A 86 2.47 11.88 -6.08
C ALA A 86 3.88 12.43 -6.34
N PRO A 87 4.04 13.63 -6.95
CA PRO A 87 5.35 14.19 -7.28
C PRO A 87 5.99 15.00 -6.14
N ALA A 88 5.22 15.42 -5.14
CA ALA A 88 5.68 16.21 -4.02
C ALA A 88 6.14 15.32 -2.86
N CYS A 89 7.05 15.83 -2.03
CA CYS A 89 7.48 15.17 -0.80
C CYS A 89 7.76 16.24 0.26
N ASN A 90 7.24 16.02 1.46
CA ASN A 90 7.35 16.94 2.60
C ASN A 90 8.67 16.82 3.37
N ILE A 91 9.45 15.76 3.11
CA ILE A 91 10.76 15.53 3.71
C ILE A 91 11.85 15.39 2.63
N GLN A 92 13.11 15.43 3.07
CA GLN A 92 14.26 15.14 2.24
C GLN A 92 15.15 14.15 2.97
N CYS A 93 15.09 12.87 2.58
CA CYS A 93 15.98 11.86 3.13
C CYS A 93 17.43 12.10 2.65
N ASN A 94 18.42 11.81 3.50
CA ASN A 94 19.84 11.99 3.17
C ASN A 94 20.32 11.15 1.97
N TYR A 95 19.63 10.03 1.70
CA TYR A 95 19.94 9.12 0.60
C TYR A 95 19.03 9.32 -0.62
N CYS A 96 18.06 10.24 -0.55
CA CYS A 96 17.09 10.47 -1.62
C CYS A 96 17.60 11.52 -2.62
N ASN A 97 17.41 11.25 -3.91
CA ASN A 97 17.59 12.24 -4.96
C ASN A 97 16.27 12.42 -5.71
N ARG A 98 15.68 13.62 -5.61
CA ARG A 98 14.35 13.96 -6.16
C ARG A 98 14.24 13.90 -7.69
N LYS A 99 15.35 13.65 -8.39
CA LYS A 99 15.35 13.33 -9.83
C LYS A 99 14.81 11.93 -10.12
N TYR A 100 14.84 11.04 -9.13
CA TYR A 100 14.39 9.65 -9.22
C TYR A 100 13.17 9.43 -8.34
N ASP A 101 12.48 8.31 -8.57
CA ASP A 101 11.37 7.86 -7.73
C ASP A 101 11.86 7.57 -6.31
N CYS A 102 10.94 7.66 -5.34
CA CYS A 102 11.23 7.44 -3.93
C CYS A 102 11.95 6.10 -3.70
N SER A 103 13.21 6.18 -3.25
CA SER A 103 14.04 5.01 -2.99
C SER A 103 13.51 4.07 -1.90
N ASN A 104 12.52 4.50 -1.10
CA ASN A 104 11.91 3.65 -0.07
C ASN A 104 11.00 2.57 -0.68
N GLU A 105 10.24 2.93 -1.71
CA GLU A 105 9.24 2.06 -2.33
C GLU A 105 9.63 1.59 -3.74
N SER A 106 10.64 2.24 -4.33
CA SER A 106 11.13 1.96 -5.67
C SER A 106 12.63 1.69 -5.67
N ARG A 107 13.10 0.94 -6.67
CA ARG A 107 14.53 0.69 -6.81
C ARG A 107 15.26 2.01 -7.12
N PRO A 108 16.43 2.28 -6.53
CA PRO A 108 17.18 3.51 -6.79
C PRO A 108 17.50 3.69 -8.28
N GLY A 109 17.37 4.91 -8.79
CA GLY A 109 17.66 5.25 -10.19
C GLY A 109 16.50 5.04 -11.17
N VAL A 110 15.33 4.59 -10.71
CA VAL A 110 14.11 4.54 -11.52
C VAL A 110 13.48 5.92 -11.63
N VAL A 111 13.00 6.29 -12.81
CA VAL A 111 12.23 7.52 -13.04
C VAL A 111 10.90 7.16 -13.66
N SER A 112 9.81 7.47 -12.97
CA SER A 112 8.47 7.33 -13.50
C SER A 112 7.97 8.63 -14.14
N GLN A 113 7.25 8.49 -15.25
CA GLN A 113 6.48 9.60 -15.80
C GLN A 113 5.35 9.97 -14.83
N LYS A 114 5.27 11.25 -14.46
CA LYS A 114 4.17 11.79 -13.65
C LYS A 114 2.85 11.64 -14.41
N LEU A 115 1.87 11.02 -13.78
CA LEU A 115 0.52 10.82 -14.31
C LEU A 115 -0.45 11.74 -13.57
N THR A 116 -1.47 12.22 -14.28
CA THR A 116 -2.65 12.80 -13.62
C THR A 116 -3.53 11.68 -13.04
N PRO A 117 -4.39 11.98 -12.05
CA PRO A 117 -5.30 10.98 -11.48
C PRO A 117 -6.17 10.27 -12.54
N GLU A 118 -6.63 10.99 -13.55
CA GLU A 118 -7.45 10.43 -14.64
C GLU A 118 -6.64 9.49 -15.52
N GLN A 119 -5.38 9.85 -15.83
CA GLN A 119 -4.47 8.99 -16.58
C GLN A 119 -4.11 7.73 -15.79
N ALA A 120 -3.92 7.87 -14.48
CA ALA A 120 -3.65 6.77 -13.56
C ALA A 120 -4.80 5.74 -13.58
N VAL A 121 -6.04 6.17 -13.41
CA VAL A 121 -7.22 5.28 -13.44
C VAL A 121 -7.28 4.53 -14.77
N LYS A 122 -7.15 5.24 -15.90
CA LYS A 122 -7.14 4.61 -17.24
C LYS A 122 -6.04 3.57 -17.39
N LYS A 123 -4.83 3.86 -16.89
CA LYS A 123 -3.69 2.94 -16.93
C LYS A 123 -3.96 1.70 -16.08
N VAL A 124 -4.51 1.87 -14.88
CA VAL A 124 -4.83 0.77 -13.97
C VAL A 124 -5.88 -0.15 -14.58
N VAL A 125 -6.97 0.40 -15.10
CA VAL A 125 -8.03 -0.40 -15.74
C VAL A 125 -7.49 -1.18 -16.93
N ALA A 126 -6.65 -0.54 -17.77
CA ALA A 126 -6.04 -1.20 -18.92
C ALA A 126 -5.07 -2.34 -18.52
N VAL A 127 -4.33 -2.17 -17.42
CA VAL A 127 -3.41 -3.21 -16.92
C VAL A 127 -4.17 -4.33 -16.23
N ALA A 128 -5.17 -4.01 -15.41
CA ALA A 128 -6.03 -4.98 -14.74
C ALA A 128 -6.76 -5.89 -15.73
N ALA A 129 -7.19 -5.35 -16.88
CA ALA A 129 -7.81 -6.15 -17.94
C ALA A 129 -6.87 -7.16 -18.60
N ARG A 130 -5.54 -6.95 -18.53
CA ARG A 130 -4.53 -7.84 -19.14
C ARG A 130 -3.91 -8.81 -18.15
N ILE A 131 -3.82 -8.42 -16.88
CA ILE A 131 -3.14 -9.17 -15.82
C ILE A 131 -4.17 -9.51 -14.74
N PRO A 132 -4.82 -10.70 -14.81
CA PRO A 132 -5.84 -11.09 -13.83
C PRO A 132 -5.25 -11.37 -12.44
N GLN A 133 -3.93 -11.54 -12.32
CA GLN A 133 -3.27 -11.74 -11.03
C GLN A 133 -2.95 -10.44 -10.29
N LEU A 134 -3.38 -9.28 -10.81
CA LEU A 134 -3.16 -7.99 -10.16
C LEU A 134 -4.08 -7.86 -8.93
N THR A 135 -3.52 -8.02 -7.73
CA THR A 135 -4.29 -7.96 -6.47
C THR A 135 -4.16 -6.62 -5.76
N VAL A 136 -3.05 -5.93 -5.95
CA VAL A 136 -2.70 -4.73 -5.17
C VAL A 136 -2.37 -3.57 -6.07
N LEU A 137 -2.97 -2.43 -5.76
CA LEU A 137 -2.64 -1.14 -6.33
C LEU A 137 -2.09 -0.23 -5.25
N GLY A 138 -0.91 0.33 -5.49
CA GLY A 138 -0.24 1.25 -4.56
C GLY A 138 0.13 2.57 -5.22
N ILE A 139 0.13 3.64 -4.42
CA ILE A 139 0.74 4.93 -4.77
C ILE A 139 2.09 4.95 -4.07
N ALA A 140 3.18 5.03 -4.84
CA ALA A 140 4.55 4.78 -4.33
C ALA A 140 5.55 5.88 -4.71
N GLY A 141 5.07 7.10 -4.93
CA GLY A 141 5.91 8.22 -5.38
C GLY A 141 5.81 8.48 -6.88
N PRO A 142 6.56 9.47 -7.42
CA PRO A 142 7.98 9.71 -7.16
C PRO A 142 8.35 10.36 -5.83
N GLY A 143 7.42 11.08 -5.19
CA GLY A 143 7.56 11.69 -3.87
C GLY A 143 6.94 10.86 -2.76
N ASP A 144 6.29 11.52 -1.80
CA ASP A 144 5.54 10.89 -0.72
C ASP A 144 4.04 10.89 -1.04
N SER A 145 3.35 9.80 -0.70
CA SER A 145 1.95 9.57 -1.10
C SER A 145 0.94 10.40 -0.32
N LEU A 146 1.34 10.99 0.82
CA LEU A 146 0.48 11.81 1.68
C LEU A 146 0.85 13.30 1.71
N ALA A 147 1.86 13.70 0.93
CA ALA A 147 2.42 15.05 0.94
C ALA A 147 1.61 16.09 0.15
#